data_AF-A0A140G504-F1
#
_entry.id   AF-A0A140G504-F1
#
_cell.length_a   1.000
_cell.length_b   1.000
_cell.length_c   1.000
_cell.angle_alpha   90.00
_cell.angle_beta   90.00
_cell.angle_gamma   90.00
#
_symmetry.space_group_name_H-M   'P 1'
#
loop_
_entity.id
_entity.type
_entity.pdbx_description
1 polymer ?
#
loop_
_entity_poly.entity_id
_entity_poly.type
_entity_poly.pdbx_seq_one_letter_code
_entity_poly.pdbx_strand_id
1 'polypeptide(L)'
;MIISNYINAQCLAFYLQDIEPRKLPPLSLDERLKIAVNVARCLNYLHNERAIPHGNLKSTNILLEPPNMNPLLTDYSLHRILTSAGTAEQVLNAGALGYRPPEFASS
;
A
#
# COMPACT_ATOMS: atom_id res chain seq x y z
N MET A 1 -1.30 18.63 9.23
CA MET A 1 -0.65 18.61 7.91
C MET A 1 0.47 17.58 7.98
N ILE A 2 0.53 16.63 7.04
CA ILE A 2 1.60 15.64 6.93
C ILE A 2 2.43 16.02 5.71
N ILE A 3 3.76 16.07 5.86
CA ILE A 3 4.69 16.38 4.77
C ILE A 3 5.55 15.13 4.55
N SER A 4 5.60 14.68 3.30
CA SER A 4 6.38 13.51 2.86
C SER A 4 7.14 13.85 1.58
N ASN A 5 8.18 13.08 1.28
CA ASN A 5 8.90 13.22 0.01
C ASN A 5 7.97 12.91 -1.17
N TYR A 6 8.04 13.75 -2.21
CA TYR A 6 7.41 13.46 -3.49
C TYR A 6 8.27 12.47 -4.28
N ILE A 7 7.63 11.40 -4.77
CA ILE A 7 8.27 10.40 -5.62
C ILE A 7 7.56 10.42 -6.98
N ASN A 8 8.32 10.61 -8.05
CA ASN A 8 7.79 10.55 -9.42
C ASN A 8 7.61 9.08 -9.87
N ALA A 9 6.61 8.42 -9.28
CA ALA A 9 6.31 7.01 -9.49
C ALA A 9 4.80 6.77 -9.54
N GLN A 10 4.39 5.72 -10.26
CA GLN A 10 3.01 5.28 -10.28
C GLN A 10 2.75 4.23 -9.19
N CYS A 11 1.54 4.19 -8.66
CA CYS A 11 1.17 3.18 -7.67
C CYS A 11 0.86 1.83 -8.34
N LEU A 12 1.05 0.74 -7.59
CA LEU A 12 0.85 -0.63 -8.05
C LEU A 12 -0.57 -0.85 -8.61
N ALA A 13 -1.58 -0.15 -8.09
CA ALA A 13 -2.94 -0.20 -8.62
C ALA A 13 -3.00 0.12 -10.13
N PHE A 14 -2.22 1.09 -10.63
CA PHE A 14 -2.17 1.43 -12.06
C PHE A 14 -1.60 0.31 -12.93
N TYR A 15 -0.69 -0.52 -12.38
CA TYR A 15 -0.13 -1.66 -13.11
C TYR A 15 -1.02 -2.90 -13.07
N LEU A 16 -1.99 -2.94 -12.14
CA LEU A 16 -2.89 -4.07 -11.94
C LEU A 16 -4.28 -3.85 -12.55
N GLN A 17 -4.73 -2.60 -12.66
CA GLN A 17 -6.05 -2.25 -13.18
C GLN A 17 -6.04 -2.20 -14.71
N ASP A 18 -6.96 -2.93 -15.32
CA ASP A 18 -7.19 -2.96 -16.78
C ASP A 18 -8.08 -1.78 -17.23
N ILE A 19 -7.79 -0.59 -16.71
CA ILE A 19 -8.58 0.62 -16.95
C ILE A 19 -7.83 1.49 -17.98
N GLU A 20 -7.96 1.09 -19.26
CA GLU A 20 -7.69 1.86 -20.48
C GLU A 20 -6.22 2.25 -20.84
N PRO A 21 -5.92 2.56 -22.13
CA PRO A 21 -4.77 2.06 -22.90
C PRO A 21 -3.46 2.86 -22.71
N ARG A 22 -3.15 3.27 -21.48
CA ARG A 22 -1.78 3.71 -21.18
C ARG A 22 -0.91 2.47 -21.04
N LYS A 23 -0.21 2.15 -22.15
CA LYS A 23 0.74 1.04 -22.37
C LYS A 23 1.86 0.93 -21.32
N LEU A 24 1.54 0.74 -20.05
CA LEU A 24 2.52 0.16 -19.13
C LEU A 24 2.50 -1.35 -19.42
N PRO A 25 3.66 -1.95 -19.76
CA PRO A 25 3.70 -3.39 -19.95
C PRO A 25 3.23 -4.07 -18.66
N PRO A 26 2.45 -5.15 -18.76
CA PRO A 26 2.04 -5.90 -17.58
C PRO A 26 3.29 -6.37 -16.85
N LEU A 27 3.25 -6.30 -15.51
CA LEU A 27 4.35 -6.81 -14.69
C LEU A 27 4.52 -8.32 -14.97
N SER A 28 5.75 -8.69 -15.33
CA SER A 28 6.18 -10.09 -15.42
C SER A 28 6.04 -10.79 -14.07
N LEU A 29 6.07 -12.12 -14.08
CA LEU A 29 6.00 -12.90 -12.84
C LEU A 29 7.18 -12.59 -11.90
N ASP A 30 8.37 -12.42 -12.46
CA ASP A 30 9.58 -12.09 -11.70
C ASP A 30 9.48 -10.71 -11.05
N GLU A 31 8.94 -9.71 -11.76
CA GLU A 31 8.67 -8.38 -11.19
C GLU A 31 7.63 -8.46 -10.06
N ARG A 32 6.55 -9.22 -10.24
CA ARG A 32 5.55 -9.43 -9.19
C ARG A 32 6.14 -10.08 -7.95
N LEU A 33 6.98 -11.11 -8.12
CA LEU A 33 7.66 -11.77 -7.01
C LEU A 33 8.63 -10.82 -6.31
N LYS A 34 9.43 -10.06 -7.06
CA LYS A 34 10.34 -9.04 -6.52
C LYS A 34 9.57 -8.00 -5.69
N ILE A 35 8.45 -7.49 -6.23
CA ILE A 35 7.60 -6.53 -5.54
C ILE A 35 7.05 -7.13 -4.25
N ALA A 36 6.47 -8.34 -4.30
CA ALA A 36 5.90 -9.00 -3.13
C ALA A 36 6.95 -9.22 -2.02
N VAL A 37 8.15 -9.70 -2.37
CA VAL A 37 9.25 -9.92 -1.42
C VAL A 37 9.71 -8.60 -0.80
N ASN A 38 9.86 -7.53 -1.59
CA ASN A 38 10.30 -6.24 -1.07
C ASN A 38 9.23 -5.56 -0.20
N VAL A 39 7.94 -5.68 -0.55
CA VAL A 39 6.84 -5.24 0.33
C VAL A 39 6.86 -6.02 1.66
N ALA A 40 7.03 -7.35 1.61
CA ALA A 40 7.13 -8.17 2.80
C ALA A 40 8.34 -7.79 3.68
N ARG A 41 9.50 -7.44 3.08
CA ARG A 41 10.66 -6.91 3.81
C ARG A 41 10.35 -5.59 4.51
N CYS A 42 9.69 -4.65 3.84
CA CYS A 42 9.27 -3.39 4.46
C CYS A 42 8.30 -3.63 5.63
N LEU A 43 7.33 -4.53 5.48
CA LEU A 43 6.41 -4.88 6.56
C LEU A 43 7.14 -5.59 7.72
N ASN A 44 8.08 -6.49 7.42
CA ASN A 44 8.91 -7.15 8.42
C ASN A 44 9.71 -6.14 9.25
N TYR A 45 10.29 -5.13 8.60
CA TYR A 45 10.97 -4.02 9.27
C TYR A 45 10.01 -3.24 10.19
N LEU A 46 8.84 -2.84 9.67
CA LEU A 46 7.84 -2.11 10.45
C LEU A 46 7.38 -2.90 11.69
N HIS A 47 7.12 -4.19 11.51
CA HIS A 47 6.58 -5.04 12.57
C HIS A 47 7.64 -5.45 13.60
N ASN A 48 8.82 -5.89 13.18
CA ASN A 48 9.80 -6.50 14.10
C ASN A 48 10.82 -5.48 14.63
N GLU A 49 11.26 -4.52 13.81
CA GLU A 49 12.29 -3.56 14.23
C GLU A 49 11.67 -2.27 14.79
N ARG A 50 10.50 -1.88 14.28
CA ARG A 50 9.82 -0.65 14.71
C ARG A 50 8.60 -0.88 15.61
N ALA A 51 8.09 -2.11 15.69
CA ALA A 51 6.88 -2.46 16.43
C ALA A 51 5.67 -1.57 16.08
N ILE A 52 5.53 -1.20 14.80
CA ILE A 52 4.41 -0.38 14.30
C ILE A 52 3.72 -1.08 13.13
N PRO A 53 2.38 -1.12 13.09
CA PRO A 53 1.68 -1.63 11.91
C PRO A 53 1.63 -0.57 10.81
N HIS A 54 1.69 -1.03 9.56
CA HIS A 54 1.37 -0.18 8.41
C HIS A 54 -0.08 0.33 8.50
N GLY A 55 -1.03 -0.56 8.78
CA GLY A 55 -2.43 -0.22 9.09
C GLY A 55 -3.28 0.32 7.93
N ASN A 56 -2.68 0.62 6.78
CA ASN A 56 -3.35 1.10 5.57
C ASN A 56 -2.70 0.51 4.29
N LEU A 57 -2.37 -0.78 4.32
CA LEU A 57 -1.70 -1.43 3.19
C LEU A 57 -2.72 -1.70 2.07
N LYS A 58 -2.46 -1.16 0.88
CA LYS A 58 -3.27 -1.35 -0.33
C LYS A 58 -2.44 -1.04 -1.57
N SER A 59 -2.85 -1.53 -2.74
CA SER A 59 -2.11 -1.33 -4.00
C SER A 59 -1.91 0.14 -4.39
N THR A 60 -2.77 1.06 -3.93
CA THR A 60 -2.59 2.50 -4.14
C THR A 60 -1.48 3.11 -3.27
N ASN A 61 -1.10 2.44 -2.19
CA ASN A 61 -0.10 2.88 -1.21
C ASN A 61 1.25 2.16 -1.40
N ILE A 62 1.44 1.57 -2.57
CA ILE A 62 2.69 0.94 -3.01
C ILE A 62 3.09 1.66 -4.29
N LEU A 63 4.10 2.52 -4.24
CA LEU A 63 4.66 3.17 -5.42
C LEU A 63 5.73 2.28 -6.05
N LEU A 64 5.78 2.21 -7.38
CA LEU A 64 6.83 1.49 -8.10
C LEU A 64 7.80 2.50 -8.72
N GLU A 65 8.97 2.63 -8.09
CA GLU A 65 9.97 3.60 -8.52
C GLU A 65 10.71 3.11 -9.78
N PRO A 66 10.61 3.85 -10.92
CA PRO A 66 11.38 3.52 -12.12
C PRO A 66 12.87 3.89 -11.94
N PRO A 67 13.78 3.21 -12.65
CA PRO A 67 13.52 2.18 -13.66
C PRO A 67 13.39 0.76 -13.08
N ASN A 68 13.81 0.54 -11.83
CA ASN A 68 13.97 -0.81 -11.27
C ASN A 68 12.68 -1.40 -10.67
N MET A 69 11.57 -0.66 -10.70
CA MET A 69 10.27 -1.05 -10.12
C MET A 69 10.41 -1.46 -8.65
N ASN A 70 11.23 -0.73 -7.89
CA ASN A 70 11.38 -0.99 -6.46
C ASN A 70 10.12 -0.47 -5.74
N PRO A 71 9.46 -1.30 -4.91
CA PRO A 71 8.25 -0.85 -4.21
C PRO A 71 8.60 0.05 -3.03
N LEU A 72 7.88 1.16 -2.91
CA LEU A 72 7.92 2.07 -1.76
C LEU A 72 6.54 2.09 -1.10
N LEU A 73 6.48 1.76 0.20
CA LEU A 73 5.24 1.80 0.98
C LEU A 73 4.98 3.23 1.46
N THR A 74 3.77 3.74 1.23
CA THR A 74 3.34 5.09 1.63
C THR A 74 2.19 5.03 2.63
N ASP A 75 1.88 6.16 3.27
CA ASP A 75 0.69 6.30 4.14
C ASP A 75 0.63 5.28 5.29
N TYR A 76 1.80 4.91 5.82
CA TYR A 76 1.90 3.99 6.94
C TYR A 76 1.51 4.68 8.26
N SER A 77 0.90 3.91 9.15
CA SER A 77 0.55 4.28 10.51
C SER A 77 -0.33 5.53 10.67
N LEU A 78 -1.06 5.94 9.62
CA LEU A 78 -1.95 7.12 9.68
C LEU A 78 -3.00 7.02 10.80
N HIS A 79 -3.53 5.83 11.08
CA HIS A 79 -4.47 5.58 12.18
C HIS A 79 -3.98 6.08 13.56
N ARG A 80 -2.66 6.27 13.75
CA ARG A 80 -2.09 6.79 15.02
C ARG A 80 -2.26 8.29 15.19
N ILE A 81 -2.56 9.01 14.12
CA ILE A 81 -2.69 10.48 14.10
C ILE A 81 -4.07 10.95 13.63
N LEU A 82 -4.95 10.02 13.25
CA LEU A 82 -6.33 10.28 12.91
C LEU A 82 -7.21 10.33 14.17
N THR A 83 -8.33 11.05 14.08
CA THR A 83 -9.41 10.96 15.07
C THR A 83 -10.12 9.60 14.95
N SER A 84 -10.93 9.24 15.94
CA SER A 84 -11.74 8.01 15.88
C SER A 84 -12.61 7.94 14.63
N ALA A 85 -13.19 9.07 14.20
CA ALA A 85 -13.98 9.15 12.97
C ALA A 85 -13.12 8.89 11.73
N GLY A 86 -11.92 9.48 11.64
CA GLY A 86 -11.01 9.25 10.51
C GLY A 86 -10.51 7.80 10.45
N THR A 87 -10.24 7.18 11.60
CA THR A 87 -9.87 5.76 11.66
C THR A 87 -11.03 4.86 11.23
N ALA A 88 -12.27 5.15 11.65
CA ALA A 88 -13.45 4.42 11.21
C ALA A 88 -13.68 4.53 9.70
N GLU A 89 -13.49 5.72 9.12
CA GLU A 89 -13.56 5.92 7.67
C GLU A 89 -12.46 5.14 6.92
N GLN A 90 -11.23 5.12 7.45
CA GLN A 90 -10.14 4.33 6.87
C GLN A 90 -10.47 2.83 6.87
N VAL A 91 -11.03 2.31 7.97
CA VAL A 91 -11.50 0.91 8.06
C VAL A 91 -12.65 0.67 7.08
N LEU A 92 -13.60 1.61 6.96
CA LEU A 92 -14.71 1.55 6.01
C LEU A 92 -14.18 1.35 4.58
N ASN A 93 -13.28 2.24 4.16
CA ASN A 93 -12.66 2.23 2.84
C ASN A 93 -11.83 0.97 2.58
N ALA A 94 -11.08 0.49 3.57
CA ALA A 94 -10.33 -0.76 3.45
C ALA A 94 -11.27 -1.96 3.19
N GLY A 95 -12.46 -1.98 3.81
CA GLY A 95 -13.46 -3.03 3.57
C GLY A 95 -14.08 -2.96 2.19
N ALA A 96 -14.45 -1.76 1.73
CA ALA A 96 -14.99 -1.56 0.39
C ALA A 96 -14.01 -2.00 -0.72
N LEU A 97 -12.70 -1.89 -0.47
CA LEU A 97 -11.64 -2.29 -1.39
C LEU A 97 -11.14 -3.73 -1.18
N GLY A 98 -11.70 -4.49 -0.23
CA GLY A 98 -11.31 -5.88 0.04
C GLY A 98 -10.04 -6.09 0.85
N TYR A 99 -9.50 -5.05 1.49
CA TYR A 99 -8.30 -5.12 2.34
C TYR A 99 -8.61 -5.31 3.84
N ARG A 100 -9.88 -5.22 4.24
CA ARG A 100 -10.29 -5.42 5.64
C ARG A 100 -10.31 -6.91 5.97
N PRO A 101 -9.64 -7.34 7.06
CA PRO A 101 -9.65 -8.73 7.49
C PRO A 101 -10.99 -9.09 8.18
N PRO A 102 -11.37 -10.39 8.24
CA PRO A 102 -12.71 -10.82 8.66
C PRO A 102 -13.05 -10.49 10.12
N GLU A 103 -12.07 -10.41 11.01
CA GLU A 103 -12.28 -10.08 12.43
C GLU A 103 -12.82 -8.65 12.67
N PHE A 104 -12.74 -7.79 11.65
CA PHE A 104 -13.35 -6.45 11.67
C PHE A 104 -14.82 -6.45 11.19
N ALA A 105 -15.36 -7.59 10.75
CA ALA A 105 -16.78 -7.70 10.35
C ALA A 105 -17.71 -7.99 11.54
N SER A 106 -17.15 -8.40 12.68
CA SER A 106 -17.89 -8.84 13.88
C SER A 106 -17.77 -7.87 15.07
N SER A 107 -17.37 -6.62 14.83
CA SER A 107 -17.26 -5.55 15.85
C SER A 107 -18.39 -4.54 15.74
#